data_AF-F8D470-F1
#
_entry.id   AF-F8D470-F1
#
_cell.length_a   1.000
_cell.length_b   1.000
_cell.length_c   1.000
_cell.angle_alpha   90.00
_cell.angle_beta   90.00
_cell.angle_gamma   90.00
#
_symmetry.space_group_name_H-M   'P 1'
#
loop_
_entity.id
_entity.type
_entity.pdbx_description
1 polymer ?
#
loop_
_entity_poly.entity_id
_entity_poly.type
_entity_poly.pdbx_seq_one_letter_code
_entity_poly.pdbx_strand_id
1 'polypeptide(L)'
;MTGEQERFCGDARVLHQRAVRIPLPDADAERAFHENATILAEAEEMRASLLADPDVPLSAAFETSFEHATRIIERQLREIAGEDYEDVARAYYRDERDDRIAEIAAYFVEGLWRIQQSATVTELLYVPLILRYPDSFTVNVRFADDYTTPNSVHYESPEHAAEELADEYAETYYEESQYSQRRAASSVRDGAALIREEFPDPDETEFAERKYGGIVMAGGRRGSVFTTMTERVEPDPDRFSAPAEKPTLVEAGPEAERTERDLRLEDALVH
;
A
#
# COMPACT_ATOMS: atom_id res chain seq x y z
N MET A 1 -21.92 -30.42 -10.38
CA MET A 1 -21.16 -29.70 -11.41
C MET A 1 -20.07 -28.95 -10.68
N THR A 2 -18.89 -29.56 -10.64
CA THR A 2 -17.66 -29.07 -10.01
C THR A 2 -16.98 -28.12 -10.99
N GLY A 3 -17.12 -26.82 -10.76
CA GLY A 3 -16.22 -25.83 -11.35
C GLY A 3 -14.99 -25.75 -10.46
N GLU A 4 -13.90 -26.37 -10.89
CA GLU A 4 -12.57 -26.01 -10.40
C GLU A 4 -12.36 -24.53 -10.75
N GLN A 5 -12.53 -23.64 -9.78
CA GLN A 5 -11.84 -22.36 -9.79
C GLN A 5 -10.35 -22.73 -9.82
N GLU A 6 -9.73 -22.68 -11.00
CA GLU A 6 -8.27 -22.65 -11.12
C GLU A 6 -7.79 -21.56 -10.17
N ARG A 7 -7.19 -21.98 -9.05
CA ARG A 7 -6.50 -21.10 -8.13
C ARG A 7 -5.49 -20.32 -8.96
N PHE A 8 -5.70 -19.03 -9.10
CA PHE A 8 -4.74 -18.13 -9.70
C PHE A 8 -3.41 -18.30 -8.94
N CYS A 9 -2.41 -18.87 -9.62
CA CYS A 9 -1.04 -18.98 -9.13
C CYS A 9 -0.28 -17.78 -9.68
N GLY A 10 -0.43 -16.63 -9.01
CA GLY A 10 0.37 -15.46 -9.31
C GLY A 10 1.86 -15.68 -9.06
N ASP A 11 2.70 -14.74 -9.50
CA ASP A 11 4.16 -14.86 -9.45
C ASP A 11 4.75 -13.62 -8.76
N ALA A 12 5.19 -13.73 -7.50
CA ALA A 12 5.77 -12.61 -6.75
C ALA A 12 6.98 -11.98 -7.45
N ARG A 13 7.64 -12.71 -8.34
CA ARG A 13 8.78 -12.19 -9.11
C ARG A 13 8.41 -11.00 -9.98
N VAL A 14 7.12 -10.85 -10.34
CA VAL A 14 6.64 -9.67 -11.06
C VAL A 14 6.75 -8.39 -10.21
N LEU A 15 6.66 -8.49 -8.88
CA LEU A 15 6.77 -7.37 -7.95
C LEU A 15 8.23 -7.06 -7.59
N HIS A 16 9.10 -8.08 -7.62
CA HIS A 16 10.47 -7.98 -7.14
C HIS A 16 11.28 -6.88 -7.85
N GLN A 17 11.71 -5.85 -7.09
CA GLN A 17 12.51 -4.72 -7.59
C GLN A 17 11.90 -4.01 -8.80
N ARG A 18 10.56 -3.94 -8.89
CA ARG A 18 9.85 -3.25 -9.97
C ARG A 18 8.88 -2.21 -9.44
N ALA A 19 8.61 -1.19 -10.25
CA ALA A 19 7.63 -0.16 -9.98
C ALA A 19 6.87 0.18 -11.26
N VAL A 20 5.60 0.57 -11.16
CA VAL A 20 4.86 1.09 -12.32
C VAL A 20 5.04 2.60 -12.36
N ARG A 21 5.63 3.13 -13.45
CA ARG A 21 5.69 4.57 -13.74
C ARG A 21 4.45 4.97 -14.53
N ILE A 22 3.65 5.88 -14.00
CA ILE A 22 2.41 6.38 -14.59
C ILE A 22 2.63 7.85 -15.00
N PRO A 23 2.35 8.22 -16.27
CA PRO A 23 2.55 9.59 -16.76
C PRO A 23 1.51 10.57 -16.20
N LEU A 24 1.92 11.83 -16.06
CA LEU A 24 1.10 12.99 -15.74
C LEU A 24 1.19 14.01 -16.89
N PRO A 25 0.59 13.71 -18.07
CA PRO A 25 0.80 14.50 -19.29
C PRO A 25 0.12 15.88 -19.26
N ASP A 26 -0.90 16.06 -18.42
CA ASP A 26 -1.73 17.25 -18.37
C ASP A 26 -2.36 17.46 -16.99
N ALA A 27 -3.09 18.57 -16.84
CA ALA A 27 -3.76 18.95 -15.60
C ALA A 27 -4.87 17.98 -15.18
N ASP A 28 -5.49 17.25 -16.11
CA ASP A 28 -6.52 16.25 -15.77
C ASP A 28 -5.86 15.03 -15.12
N ALA A 29 -4.72 14.57 -15.65
CA ALA A 29 -3.93 13.51 -15.03
C ALA A 29 -3.39 13.92 -13.64
N GLU A 30 -2.94 15.17 -13.50
CA GLU A 30 -2.53 15.73 -12.22
C GLU A 30 -3.66 15.70 -11.17
N ARG A 31 -4.87 16.14 -11.56
CA ARG A 31 -6.06 16.07 -10.70
C ARG A 31 -6.43 14.64 -10.35
N ALA A 32 -6.39 13.71 -11.30
CA ALA A 32 -6.68 12.30 -11.04
C ALA A 32 -5.68 11.67 -10.06
N PHE A 33 -4.40 12.04 -10.14
CA PHE A 33 -3.39 11.62 -9.16
C PHE A 33 -3.71 12.18 -7.77
N HIS A 34 -4.00 13.48 -7.67
CA HIS A 34 -4.39 14.11 -6.40
C HIS A 34 -5.68 13.51 -5.82
N GLU A 35 -6.67 13.18 -6.65
CA GLU A 35 -7.91 12.50 -6.22
C GLU A 35 -7.58 11.15 -5.57
N ASN A 36 -6.70 10.35 -6.17
CA ASN A 36 -6.28 9.07 -5.58
C ASN A 36 -5.51 9.26 -4.27
N ALA A 37 -4.66 10.28 -4.17
CA ALA A 37 -3.96 10.62 -2.93
C ALA A 37 -4.93 11.08 -1.83
N THR A 38 -5.95 11.86 -2.18
CA THR A 38 -7.02 12.27 -1.26
C THR A 38 -7.82 11.08 -0.76
N ILE A 39 -8.22 10.15 -1.65
CA ILE A 39 -8.91 8.91 -1.25
C ILE A 39 -8.04 8.09 -0.28
N LEU A 40 -6.74 8.02 -0.52
CA LEU A 40 -5.80 7.33 0.38
C LEU A 40 -5.72 8.02 1.76
N ALA A 41 -5.61 9.35 1.79
CA ALA A 41 -5.58 10.11 3.04
C ALA A 41 -6.90 9.99 3.84
N GLU A 42 -8.05 10.05 3.16
CA GLU A 42 -9.36 9.85 3.77
C GLU A 42 -9.53 8.43 4.34
N ALA A 43 -9.00 7.41 3.66
CA ALA A 43 -8.98 6.04 4.15
C ALA A 43 -8.17 5.92 5.45
N GLU A 44 -7.03 6.60 5.53
CA GLU A 44 -6.21 6.66 6.74
C GLU A 44 -6.94 7.39 7.88
N GLU A 45 -7.62 8.51 7.61
CA GLU A 45 -8.43 9.21 8.63
C GLU A 45 -9.60 8.38 9.15
N MET A 46 -10.27 7.66 8.24
CA MET A 46 -11.32 6.72 8.61
C MET A 46 -10.74 5.61 9.50
N ARG A 47 -9.62 4.97 9.09
CA ARG A 47 -8.93 3.97 9.90
C ARG A 47 -8.56 4.51 11.28
N ALA A 48 -8.00 5.71 11.36
CA ALA A 48 -7.66 6.32 12.64
C ALA A 48 -8.88 6.57 13.54
N SER A 49 -10.03 6.88 12.94
CA SER A 49 -11.29 7.04 13.67
C SER A 49 -11.77 5.71 14.22
N LEU A 50 -11.71 4.63 13.42
CA LEU A 50 -12.04 3.28 13.85
C LEU A 50 -11.09 2.76 14.93
N LEU A 51 -9.78 3.02 14.82
CA LEU A 51 -8.77 2.66 15.84
C LEU A 51 -8.97 3.40 17.17
N ALA A 52 -9.60 4.57 17.16
CA ALA A 52 -9.87 5.33 18.38
C ALA A 52 -11.20 4.95 19.04
N ASP A 53 -12.04 4.17 18.36
CA ASP A 53 -13.35 3.77 18.82
C ASP A 53 -13.26 2.41 19.54
N PRO A 54 -13.48 2.37 20.87
CA PRO A 54 -13.39 1.13 21.64
C PRO A 54 -14.51 0.12 21.30
N ASP A 55 -15.59 0.55 20.66
CA ASP A 55 -16.74 -0.31 20.33
C ASP A 55 -16.61 -0.95 18.93
N VAL A 56 -15.55 -0.61 18.17
CA VAL A 56 -15.29 -1.14 16.84
C VAL A 56 -14.27 -2.28 16.91
N PRO A 57 -14.59 -3.48 16.37
CA PRO A 57 -13.62 -4.56 16.23
C PRO A 57 -12.38 -4.14 15.43
N LEU A 58 -11.19 -4.48 15.92
CA LEU A 58 -9.95 -4.05 15.26
C LEU A 58 -9.78 -4.66 13.86
N SER A 59 -10.35 -5.85 13.63
CA SER A 59 -10.40 -6.47 12.31
C SER A 59 -11.10 -5.56 11.29
N ALA A 60 -12.22 -4.93 11.67
CA ALA A 60 -12.95 -4.03 10.79
C ALA A 60 -12.11 -2.79 10.44
N ALA A 61 -11.38 -2.22 11.41
CA ALA A 61 -10.46 -1.10 11.16
C ALA A 61 -9.32 -1.48 10.21
N PHE A 62 -8.82 -2.72 10.30
CA PHE A 62 -7.73 -3.22 9.48
C PHE A 62 -8.19 -3.61 8.06
N GLU A 63 -9.33 -4.27 7.93
CA GLU A 63 -9.95 -4.66 6.65
C GLU A 63 -10.31 -3.43 5.80
N THR A 64 -10.87 -2.39 6.43
CA THR A 64 -11.28 -1.15 5.74
C THR A 64 -10.11 -0.53 4.96
N SER A 65 -8.90 -0.47 5.52
CA SER A 65 -7.73 0.10 4.82
C SER A 65 -7.34 -0.69 3.57
N PHE A 66 -7.47 -2.02 3.60
CA PHE A 66 -7.16 -2.85 2.44
C PHE A 66 -8.22 -2.73 1.34
N GLU A 67 -9.49 -2.56 1.70
CA GLU A 67 -10.56 -2.31 0.72
C GLU A 67 -10.29 -1.02 -0.08
N HIS A 68 -9.82 0.04 0.59
CA HIS A 68 -9.46 1.29 -0.07
C HIS A 68 -8.25 1.15 -1.01
N ALA A 69 -7.17 0.49 -0.55
CA ALA A 69 -6.02 0.21 -1.40
C ALA A 69 -6.40 -0.64 -2.62
N THR A 70 -7.26 -1.64 -2.41
CA THR A 70 -7.80 -2.50 -3.48
C THR A 70 -8.56 -1.69 -4.52
N ARG A 71 -9.47 -0.81 -4.09
CA ARG A 71 -10.24 0.05 -4.99
C ARG A 71 -9.36 0.97 -5.86
N ILE A 72 -8.31 1.55 -5.29
CA ILE A 72 -7.39 2.43 -6.04
C ILE A 72 -6.66 1.63 -7.11
N ILE A 73 -6.14 0.44 -6.75
CA ILE A 73 -5.43 -0.43 -7.70
C ILE A 73 -6.38 -0.94 -8.79
N GLU A 74 -7.59 -1.36 -8.45
CA GLU A 74 -8.60 -1.78 -9.44
C GLU A 74 -8.97 -0.64 -10.41
N ARG A 75 -9.12 0.59 -9.92
CA ARG A 75 -9.38 1.76 -10.78
C ARG A 75 -8.23 1.93 -11.78
N GLN A 76 -6.99 1.89 -11.31
CA GLN A 76 -5.81 1.98 -12.19
C GLN A 76 -5.75 0.83 -13.20
N LEU A 77 -6.05 -0.40 -12.78
CA LEU A 77 -6.13 -1.56 -13.67
C LEU A 77 -7.18 -1.37 -14.78
N ARG A 78 -8.38 -0.90 -14.44
CA ARG A 78 -9.44 -0.62 -15.43
C ARG A 78 -9.03 0.48 -16.41
N GLU A 79 -8.37 1.54 -15.93
CA GLU A 79 -7.87 2.64 -16.76
C GLU A 79 -6.77 2.19 -17.74
N ILE A 80 -5.89 1.27 -17.32
CA ILE A 80 -4.73 0.83 -18.11
C ILE A 80 -5.06 -0.36 -19.04
N ALA A 81 -5.75 -1.38 -18.52
CA ALA A 81 -5.95 -2.67 -19.18
C ALA A 81 -7.42 -2.93 -19.57
N GLY A 82 -8.36 -2.07 -19.18
CA GLY A 82 -9.80 -2.25 -19.41
C GLY A 82 -10.47 -3.14 -18.35
N GLU A 83 -11.77 -3.38 -18.49
CA GLU A 83 -12.55 -4.19 -17.54
C GLU A 83 -12.08 -5.65 -17.43
N ASP A 84 -11.51 -6.20 -18.51
CA ASP A 84 -11.01 -7.58 -18.56
C ASP A 84 -9.55 -7.70 -18.06
N TYR A 85 -9.10 -6.79 -17.18
CA TYR A 85 -7.70 -6.73 -16.73
C TYR A 85 -7.21 -8.04 -16.08
N GLU A 86 -8.09 -8.80 -15.43
CA GLU A 86 -7.75 -10.12 -14.86
C GLU A 86 -7.41 -11.15 -15.94
N ASP A 87 -8.15 -11.15 -17.06
CA ASP A 87 -7.88 -12.04 -18.19
C ASP A 87 -6.59 -11.63 -18.89
N VAL A 88 -6.32 -10.32 -18.97
CA VAL A 88 -5.06 -9.78 -19.48
C VAL A 88 -3.87 -10.23 -18.62
N ALA A 89 -3.99 -10.15 -17.29
CA ALA A 89 -2.96 -10.65 -16.37
C ALA A 89 -2.81 -12.18 -16.47
N ARG A 90 -3.91 -12.93 -16.56
CA ARG A 90 -3.86 -14.39 -16.71
C ARG A 90 -3.17 -14.83 -18.00
N ALA A 91 -3.40 -14.13 -19.09
CA ALA A 91 -2.69 -14.37 -20.35
C ALA A 91 -1.18 -14.12 -20.22
N TYR A 92 -0.76 -13.14 -19.41
CA TYR A 92 0.65 -12.93 -19.08
C TYR A 92 1.26 -14.13 -18.34
N TYR A 93 0.62 -14.60 -17.27
CA TYR A 93 1.13 -15.74 -16.48
C TYR A 93 1.15 -17.06 -17.24
N ARG A 94 0.38 -17.19 -18.32
CA ARG A 94 0.36 -18.38 -19.19
C ARG A 94 1.32 -18.27 -20.38
N ASP A 95 2.15 -17.22 -20.43
CA ASP A 95 3.02 -16.90 -21.57
C ASP A 95 2.24 -16.73 -22.90
N GLU A 96 0.95 -16.37 -22.83
CA GLU A 96 0.06 -16.17 -23.98
C GLU A 96 0.09 -14.71 -24.47
N ARG A 97 0.54 -13.77 -23.62
CA ARG A 97 0.62 -12.33 -23.91
C ARG A 97 1.75 -11.66 -23.13
N ASP A 98 2.65 -10.95 -23.81
CA ASP A 98 3.87 -10.38 -23.21
C ASP A 98 4.03 -8.87 -23.45
N ASP A 99 2.95 -8.18 -23.83
CA ASP A 99 3.01 -6.73 -24.02
C ASP A 99 2.99 -5.93 -22.69
N ARG A 100 3.35 -4.65 -22.78
CA ARG A 100 3.45 -3.74 -21.63
C ARG A 100 2.17 -3.67 -20.79
N ILE A 101 0.99 -3.76 -21.40
CA ILE A 101 -0.29 -3.69 -20.67
C ILE A 101 -0.46 -4.98 -19.86
N ALA A 102 -0.18 -6.13 -20.47
CA ALA A 102 -0.18 -7.43 -19.80
C ALA A 102 0.80 -7.49 -18.61
N GLU A 103 2.00 -6.93 -18.77
CA GLU A 103 2.99 -6.89 -17.70
C GLU A 103 2.55 -6.01 -16.51
N ILE A 104 1.96 -4.84 -16.77
CA ILE A 104 1.43 -3.96 -15.71
C ILE A 104 0.19 -4.57 -15.05
N ALA A 105 -0.68 -5.20 -15.83
CA ALA A 105 -1.86 -5.89 -15.30
C ALA A 105 -1.44 -7.03 -14.37
N ALA A 106 -0.46 -7.85 -14.79
CA ALA A 106 0.11 -8.90 -13.96
C ALA A 106 0.68 -8.34 -12.65
N TYR A 107 1.46 -7.25 -12.71
CA TYR A 107 2.03 -6.58 -11.55
C TYR A 107 0.96 -6.16 -10.53
N PHE A 108 -0.07 -5.42 -10.96
CA PHE A 108 -1.09 -4.94 -10.04
C PHE A 108 -2.03 -6.05 -9.55
N VAL A 109 -2.34 -7.05 -10.38
CA VAL A 109 -3.13 -8.22 -9.96
C VAL A 109 -2.39 -9.06 -8.92
N GLU A 110 -1.08 -9.25 -9.06
CA GLU A 110 -0.27 -9.89 -8.01
C GLU A 110 -0.31 -9.06 -6.72
N GLY A 111 -0.14 -7.75 -6.83
CA GLY A 111 -0.25 -6.83 -5.69
C GLY A 111 -1.59 -6.94 -4.96
N LEU A 112 -2.70 -6.95 -5.69
CA LEU A 112 -4.04 -7.15 -5.15
C LEU A 112 -4.18 -8.49 -4.42
N TRP A 113 -3.72 -9.57 -5.05
CA TRP A 113 -3.79 -10.90 -4.45
C TRP A 113 -3.02 -10.96 -3.13
N ARG A 114 -1.83 -10.35 -3.08
CA ARG A 114 -1.00 -10.28 -1.87
C ARG A 114 -1.59 -9.38 -0.78
N ILE A 115 -2.22 -8.26 -1.15
CA ILE A 115 -2.98 -7.42 -0.20
C ILE A 115 -4.08 -8.27 0.46
N GLN A 116 -4.87 -9.00 -0.34
CA GLN A 116 -5.93 -9.87 0.18
C GLN A 116 -5.36 -10.98 1.07
N GLN A 117 -4.20 -11.54 0.73
CA GLN A 117 -3.51 -12.49 1.61
C GLN A 117 -3.08 -11.84 2.93
N SER A 118 -2.51 -10.63 2.91
CA SER A 118 -2.05 -9.94 4.12
C SER A 118 -3.16 -9.64 5.12
N ALA A 119 -4.42 -9.56 4.68
CA ALA A 119 -5.57 -9.43 5.56
C ALA A 119 -5.84 -10.72 6.38
N THR A 120 -5.40 -11.88 5.90
CA THR A 120 -5.69 -13.20 6.50
C THR A 120 -4.45 -13.95 6.99
N VAL A 121 -3.26 -13.59 6.49
CA VAL A 121 -1.97 -14.20 6.82
C VAL A 121 -1.26 -13.36 7.86
N THR A 122 -0.92 -13.99 8.99
CA THR A 122 0.00 -13.41 9.98
C THR A 122 1.41 -13.34 9.38
N GLU A 123 2.20 -12.32 9.74
CA GLU A 123 3.60 -12.14 9.34
C GLU A 123 3.82 -11.80 7.86
N LEU A 124 2.88 -11.05 7.28
CA LEU A 124 3.07 -10.39 5.97
C LEU A 124 2.93 -8.87 6.11
N LEU A 125 4.00 -8.15 5.83
CA LEU A 125 4.08 -6.69 5.88
C LEU A 125 3.89 -6.11 4.48
N TYR A 126 2.84 -5.32 4.27
CA TYR A 126 2.60 -4.58 3.05
C TYR A 126 3.33 -3.22 3.09
N VAL A 127 4.22 -2.94 2.13
CA VAL A 127 5.10 -1.75 2.14
C VAL A 127 5.07 -0.97 0.81
N PRO A 128 3.93 -0.34 0.46
CA PRO A 128 3.86 0.46 -0.76
C PRO A 128 4.72 1.72 -0.66
N LEU A 129 5.37 2.06 -1.77
CA LEU A 129 6.16 3.27 -1.97
C LEU A 129 5.59 4.03 -3.17
N ILE A 130 5.23 5.28 -2.94
CA ILE A 130 4.65 6.17 -3.95
C ILE A 130 5.54 7.40 -4.05
N LEU A 131 6.07 7.67 -5.25
CA LEU A 131 6.98 8.79 -5.50
C LEU A 131 6.48 9.59 -6.70
N ARG A 132 6.38 10.90 -6.52
CA ARG A 132 5.97 11.85 -7.54
C ARG A 132 7.19 12.54 -8.14
N TYR A 133 7.16 12.68 -9.46
CA TYR A 133 8.13 13.36 -10.30
C TYR A 133 7.40 14.42 -11.15
N PRO A 134 8.12 15.32 -11.85
CA PRO A 134 7.50 16.45 -12.55
C PRO A 134 6.46 16.06 -13.62
N ASP A 135 6.61 14.90 -14.25
CA ASP A 135 5.78 14.44 -15.37
C ASP A 135 5.19 13.04 -15.17
N SER A 136 5.36 12.46 -13.99
CA SER A 136 4.96 11.09 -13.70
C SER A 136 4.98 10.82 -12.20
N PHE A 137 4.42 9.69 -11.80
CA PHE A 137 4.64 9.13 -10.48
C PHE A 137 4.97 7.63 -10.61
N THR A 138 5.53 7.06 -9.55
CA THR A 138 5.80 5.63 -9.47
C THR A 138 5.06 5.01 -8.31
N VAL A 139 4.60 3.77 -8.52
CA VAL A 139 3.99 2.93 -7.48
C VAL A 139 4.79 1.63 -7.39
N ASN A 140 5.49 1.46 -6.27
CA ASN A 140 6.26 0.27 -5.94
C ASN A 140 5.53 -0.49 -4.83
N VAL A 141 4.96 -1.64 -5.18
CA VAL A 141 4.19 -2.52 -4.29
C VAL A 141 5.14 -3.60 -3.78
N ARG A 142 5.35 -3.63 -2.46
CA ARG A 142 6.28 -4.56 -1.82
C ARG A 142 5.61 -5.30 -0.69
N PHE A 143 6.09 -6.51 -0.45
CA PHE A 143 5.71 -7.34 0.69
C PHE A 143 6.95 -7.91 1.34
N ALA A 144 6.96 -7.98 2.67
CA ALA A 144 8.01 -8.62 3.44
C ALA A 144 7.42 -9.69 4.37
N ASP A 145 8.12 -10.81 4.52
CA ASP A 145 7.92 -11.88 5.50
C ASP A 145 8.36 -11.39 6.89
N ASP A 146 7.67 -10.35 7.35
CA ASP A 146 7.75 -9.75 8.67
C ASP A 146 6.37 -9.11 8.94
N TYR A 147 6.20 -8.46 10.07
CA TYR A 147 4.98 -7.75 10.43
C TYR A 147 5.26 -6.32 10.90
N THR A 148 6.52 -5.87 10.91
CA THR A 148 6.91 -4.57 11.47
C THR A 148 8.17 -3.96 10.85
N THR A 149 8.43 -2.69 11.17
CA THR A 149 9.64 -1.93 10.85
C THR A 149 10.14 -1.21 12.11
N PRO A 150 11.40 -0.72 12.16
CA PRO A 150 11.94 -0.04 13.34
C PRO A 150 11.12 1.19 13.82
N ASN A 151 10.42 1.85 12.92
CA ASN A 151 9.65 3.07 13.20
C ASN A 151 8.13 2.80 13.31
N SER A 152 7.72 1.54 13.25
CA SER A 152 6.32 1.17 13.33
C SER A 152 5.71 1.45 14.70
N VAL A 153 4.46 1.92 14.71
CA VAL A 153 3.65 1.98 15.92
C VAL A 153 2.96 0.64 16.10
N HIS A 154 3.16 0.03 17.26
CA HIS A 154 2.53 -1.23 17.64
C HIS A 154 1.24 -0.98 18.41
N TYR A 155 0.23 -1.80 18.13
CA TYR A 155 -1.04 -1.81 18.84
C TYR A 155 -1.62 -3.22 18.85
N GLU A 156 -2.41 -3.54 19.87
CA GLU A 156 -2.91 -4.90 20.07
C GLU A 156 -4.44 -5.00 19.94
N SER A 157 -4.90 -6.20 19.60
CA SER A 157 -6.32 -6.57 19.56
C SER A 157 -6.62 -7.69 20.55
N PRO A 158 -7.43 -7.42 21.59
CA PRO A 158 -7.88 -8.44 22.52
C PRO A 158 -8.63 -9.59 21.83
N GLU A 159 -9.39 -9.29 20.78
CA GLU A 159 -10.15 -10.26 19.99
C GLU A 159 -9.26 -11.27 19.25
N HIS A 160 -7.98 -10.94 19.07
CA HIS A 160 -7.01 -11.77 18.37
C HIS A 160 -6.00 -12.43 19.32
N ALA A 161 -6.21 -12.32 20.63
CA ALA A 161 -5.39 -13.04 21.61
C ALA A 161 -5.61 -14.55 21.47
N ALA A 162 -4.50 -15.31 21.42
CA ALA A 162 -4.56 -16.76 21.25
C ALA A 162 -5.01 -17.51 22.51
N GLU A 163 -4.94 -16.85 23.68
CA GLU A 163 -5.23 -17.44 24.98
C GLU A 163 -6.42 -16.73 25.64
N GLU A 164 -7.32 -17.51 26.24
CA GLU A 164 -8.34 -16.98 27.13
C GLU A 164 -7.66 -16.49 28.41
N LEU A 165 -7.61 -15.17 28.59
CA LEU A 165 -7.09 -14.55 29.79
C LEU A 165 -8.11 -14.69 30.93
N ALA A 166 -7.63 -14.91 32.16
CA ALA A 166 -8.49 -14.85 33.34
C ALA A 166 -9.06 -13.43 33.50
N ASP A 167 -10.30 -13.31 34.01
CA ASP A 167 -11.10 -12.08 34.03
C ASP A 167 -10.35 -10.82 34.51
N GLU A 168 -9.53 -10.93 35.55
CA GLU A 168 -8.75 -9.81 36.11
C GLU A 168 -7.62 -9.34 35.17
N TYR A 169 -7.02 -10.25 34.41
CA TYR A 169 -6.00 -9.93 33.40
C TYR A 169 -6.62 -9.48 32.08
N ALA A 170 -7.83 -9.96 31.76
CA ALA A 170 -8.55 -9.57 30.55
C ALA A 170 -8.95 -8.08 30.56
N GLU A 171 -9.42 -7.56 31.70
CA GLU A 171 -9.78 -6.14 31.83
C GLU A 171 -8.55 -5.23 31.65
N THR A 172 -7.45 -5.56 32.34
CA THR A 172 -6.19 -4.79 32.21
C THR A 172 -5.66 -4.83 30.78
N TYR A 173 -5.63 -6.01 30.17
CA TYR A 173 -5.16 -6.16 28.78
C TYR A 173 -6.01 -5.40 27.78
N TYR A 174 -7.33 -5.37 27.99
CA TYR A 174 -8.26 -4.59 27.19
C TYR A 174 -7.98 -3.08 27.29
N GLU A 175 -7.78 -2.55 28.50
CA GLU A 175 -7.45 -1.14 28.72
C GLU A 175 -6.10 -0.74 28.09
N GLU A 176 -5.07 -1.59 28.24
CA GLU A 176 -3.75 -1.38 27.62
C GLU A 176 -3.83 -1.44 26.09
N SER A 177 -4.64 -2.36 25.54
CA SER A 177 -4.90 -2.45 24.11
C SER A 177 -5.56 -1.17 23.60
N GLN A 178 -6.61 -0.66 24.25
CA GLN A 178 -7.24 0.61 23.88
C GLN A 178 -6.28 1.81 23.96
N TYR A 179 -5.37 1.81 24.93
CA TYR A 179 -4.34 2.85 25.01
C TYR A 179 -3.41 2.79 23.78
N SER A 180 -2.91 1.61 23.42
CA SER A 180 -2.05 1.43 22.25
C SER A 180 -2.76 1.76 20.94
N GLN A 181 -4.04 1.37 20.79
CA GLN A 181 -4.86 1.67 19.62
C GLN A 181 -5.09 3.17 19.45
N ARG A 182 -5.35 3.92 20.54
CA ARG A 182 -5.46 5.40 20.47
C ARG A 182 -4.15 6.07 20.06
N ARG A 183 -3.00 5.52 20.47
CA ARG A 183 -1.69 6.01 19.98
C ARG A 183 -1.49 5.72 18.50
N ALA A 184 -1.83 4.52 18.05
CA ALA A 184 -1.81 4.17 16.63
C ALA A 184 -2.75 5.07 15.82
N ALA A 185 -3.97 5.33 16.30
CA ALA A 185 -4.90 6.27 15.69
C ALA A 185 -4.30 7.66 15.50
N SER A 186 -3.55 8.19 16.47
CA SER A 186 -2.83 9.46 16.30
C SER A 186 -1.81 9.37 15.16
N SER A 187 -0.97 8.33 15.16
CA SER A 187 0.05 8.14 14.13
C SER A 187 -0.53 7.99 12.73
N VAL A 188 -1.68 7.32 12.60
CA VAL A 188 -2.39 7.16 11.33
C VAL A 188 -2.97 8.49 10.85
N ARG A 189 -3.50 9.35 11.74
CA ARG A 189 -3.92 10.72 11.37
C ARG A 189 -2.75 11.56 10.89
N ASP A 190 -1.61 11.46 11.56
CA ASP A 190 -0.39 12.16 11.16
C ASP A 190 0.08 11.69 9.77
N GLY A 191 -0.03 10.37 9.50
CA GLY A 191 0.20 9.80 8.17
C GLY A 191 -0.75 10.34 7.09
N ALA A 192 -2.04 10.48 7.40
CA ALA A 192 -3.02 11.08 6.49
C ALA A 192 -2.70 12.55 6.17
N ALA A 193 -2.28 13.32 7.17
CA ALA A 193 -1.82 14.69 6.97
C ALA A 193 -0.57 14.72 6.06
N LEU A 194 0.38 13.82 6.31
CA LEU A 194 1.59 13.72 5.50
C LEU A 194 1.29 13.40 4.03
N ILE A 195 0.34 12.50 3.74
CA ILE A 195 -0.08 12.19 2.36
C ILE A 195 -0.56 13.46 1.64
N ARG A 196 -1.33 14.32 2.32
CA ARG A 196 -1.83 15.57 1.74
C ARG A 196 -0.74 16.62 1.55
N GLU A 197 0.24 16.65 2.45
CA GLU A 197 1.42 17.51 2.30
C GLU A 197 2.28 17.10 1.10
N GLU A 198 2.50 15.80 0.89
CA GLU A 198 3.34 15.29 -0.20
C GLU A 198 2.66 15.35 -1.57
N PHE A 199 1.33 15.27 -1.60
CA PHE A 199 0.54 15.27 -2.83
C PHE A 199 -0.55 16.35 -2.81
N PRO A 200 -0.16 17.64 -2.72
CA PRO A 200 -1.10 18.75 -2.55
C PRO A 200 -1.94 18.97 -3.80
N ASP A 201 -3.04 19.73 -3.66
CA ASP A 201 -3.96 20.05 -4.76
C ASP A 201 -3.21 20.78 -5.89
N PRO A 202 -3.20 20.24 -7.14
CA PRO A 202 -2.52 20.85 -8.26
C PRO A 202 -3.12 22.18 -8.75
N ASP A 203 -4.38 22.46 -8.40
CA ASP A 203 -5.09 23.70 -8.75
C ASP A 203 -4.86 24.81 -7.68
N GLU A 204 -4.45 24.44 -6.47
CA GLU A 204 -4.15 25.39 -5.37
C GLU A 204 -2.64 25.59 -5.13
N THR A 205 -1.80 24.66 -5.57
CA THR A 205 -0.35 24.67 -5.32
C THR A 205 0.46 24.85 -6.59
N GLU A 206 1.43 25.78 -6.53
CA GLU A 206 2.32 26.06 -7.66
C GLU A 206 3.16 24.84 -8.04
N PHE A 207 3.32 24.59 -9.35
CA PHE A 207 4.03 23.41 -9.86
C PHE A 207 5.43 23.23 -9.25
N ALA A 208 6.17 24.34 -9.04
CA ALA A 208 7.51 24.30 -8.49
C ALA A 208 7.59 23.69 -7.09
N GLU A 209 6.51 23.82 -6.30
CA GLU A 209 6.41 23.32 -4.92
C GLU A 209 5.90 21.88 -4.89
N ARG A 210 4.98 21.52 -5.79
CA ARG A 210 4.37 20.18 -5.82
C ARG A 210 5.02 19.18 -6.78
N LYS A 211 6.01 19.57 -7.59
CA LYS A 211 6.59 18.69 -8.64
C LYS A 211 7.33 17.45 -8.11
N TYR A 212 7.65 17.41 -6.82
CA TYR A 212 8.20 16.26 -6.14
C TYR A 212 7.44 16.02 -4.84
N GLY A 213 7.33 14.76 -4.45
CA GLY A 213 6.73 14.35 -3.19
C GLY A 213 6.79 12.83 -3.08
N GLY A 214 6.77 12.29 -1.88
CA GLY A 214 6.86 10.86 -1.73
C GLY A 214 6.56 10.34 -0.35
N ILE A 215 5.96 9.15 -0.33
CA ILE A 215 5.62 8.44 0.90
C ILE A 215 6.00 6.97 0.81
N VAL A 216 6.37 6.39 1.95
CA VAL A 216 6.33 4.96 2.18
C VAL A 216 5.35 4.67 3.30
N MET A 217 4.54 3.64 3.13
CA MET A 217 3.69 3.11 4.20
C MET A 217 4.16 1.71 4.55
N ALA A 218 3.90 1.26 5.77
CA ALA A 218 4.00 -0.14 6.14
C ALA A 218 2.84 -0.54 7.07
N GLY A 219 2.22 -1.68 6.79
CA GLY A 219 1.13 -2.24 7.59
C GLY A 219 1.23 -3.75 7.67
N GLY A 220 1.18 -4.30 8.87
CA GLY A 220 1.40 -5.72 9.10
C GLY A 220 0.81 -6.21 10.42
N ARG A 221 0.77 -7.52 10.60
CA ARG A 221 0.17 -8.17 11.77
C ARG A 221 0.92 -9.43 12.16
N ARG A 222 1.13 -9.65 13.46
CA ARG A 222 1.56 -10.92 14.04
C ARG A 222 0.70 -11.31 15.24
N GLY A 223 -0.10 -12.37 15.11
CA GLY A 223 -1.02 -12.79 16.16
C GLY A 223 -2.03 -11.69 16.50
N SER A 224 -2.00 -11.18 17.74
CA SER A 224 -2.80 -10.05 18.23
C SER A 224 -2.16 -8.69 18.02
N VAL A 225 -0.90 -8.63 17.60
CA VAL A 225 -0.13 -7.39 17.44
C VAL A 225 -0.23 -6.90 16.00
N PHE A 226 -0.65 -5.67 15.83
CA PHE A 226 -0.73 -4.96 14.56
C PHE A 226 0.29 -3.83 14.54
N THR A 227 0.72 -3.46 13.35
CA THR A 227 1.66 -2.36 13.17
C THR A 227 1.29 -1.47 12.00
N THR A 228 1.66 -0.20 12.12
CA THR A 228 1.48 0.79 11.08
C THR A 228 2.59 1.81 11.08
N MET A 229 2.93 2.32 9.91
CA MET A 229 3.95 3.35 9.70
C MET A 229 3.67 4.09 8.39
N THR A 230 3.88 5.40 8.40
CA THR A 230 3.84 6.24 7.20
C THR A 230 4.96 7.27 7.32
N GLU A 231 5.83 7.35 6.33
CA GLU A 231 7.00 8.22 6.33
C GLU A 231 7.18 8.95 4.99
N ARG A 232 7.81 10.13 5.06
CA ARG A 232 8.17 10.95 3.91
C ARG A 232 9.37 10.32 3.19
N VAL A 233 9.35 10.33 1.87
CA VAL A 233 10.46 9.88 1.04
C VAL A 233 10.75 10.91 -0.03
N GLU A 234 11.97 11.44 -0.03
CA GLU A 234 12.41 12.38 -1.06
C GLU A 234 12.75 11.64 -2.36
N PRO A 235 12.06 11.95 -3.49
CA PRO A 235 12.40 11.38 -4.80
C PRO A 235 13.74 11.91 -5.33
N ASP A 236 14.48 11.07 -6.03
CA ASP A 236 15.68 11.42 -6.79
C ASP A 236 15.27 12.20 -8.06
N PRO A 237 15.60 13.50 -8.15
CA PRO A 237 15.21 14.33 -9.30
C PRO A 237 15.83 13.86 -10.62
N ASP A 238 16.92 13.09 -10.56
CA ASP A 238 17.65 12.60 -11.74
C ASP A 238 17.23 11.16 -12.13
N ARG A 239 16.21 10.57 -11.47
CA ARG A 239 15.74 9.21 -11.74
C ARG A 239 15.34 8.97 -13.19
N PHE A 240 14.70 9.95 -13.82
CA PHE A 240 14.21 9.82 -15.19
C PHE A 240 14.77 10.92 -16.10
N SER A 241 15.53 10.51 -17.13
CA SER A 241 16.10 11.42 -18.12
C SER A 241 15.14 11.80 -19.26
N ALA A 242 13.97 11.15 -19.32
CA ALA A 242 12.97 11.36 -20.37
C ALA A 242 11.55 11.29 -19.80
N PRO A 243 10.61 12.06 -20.36
CA PRO A 243 9.22 12.02 -19.93
C PRO A 243 8.56 10.67 -20.12
N ALA A 244 7.61 10.34 -19.23
CA ALA A 244 6.76 9.18 -19.41
C ALA A 244 5.68 9.50 -20.45
N GLU A 245 5.62 8.71 -21.51
CA GLU A 245 4.53 8.83 -22.49
C GLU A 245 3.36 7.91 -22.17
N LYS A 246 3.64 6.75 -21.55
CA LYS A 246 2.67 5.69 -21.29
C LYS A 246 3.01 4.99 -19.96
N PRO A 247 2.00 4.44 -19.26
CA PRO A 247 2.24 3.57 -18.12
C PRO A 247 3.21 2.46 -18.50
N THR A 248 4.28 2.30 -17.71
CA THR A 248 5.37 1.37 -18.01
C THR A 248 5.91 0.78 -16.72
N LEU A 249 6.24 -0.50 -16.74
CA LEU A 249 6.98 -1.13 -15.64
C LEU A 249 8.46 -0.76 -15.75
N VAL A 250 9.03 -0.27 -14.66
CA VAL A 250 10.42 0.16 -14.55
C VAL A 250 11.09 -0.55 -13.39
N GLU A 251 12.41 -0.59 -13.37
CA GLU A 251 13.15 -1.03 -12.19
C GLU A 251 12.80 -0.12 -11.00
N ALA A 252 12.86 -0.66 -9.79
CA ALA A 252 12.73 0.12 -8.57
C ALA A 252 13.82 1.20 -8.51
N GLY A 253 13.46 2.36 -7.94
CA GLY A 253 14.38 3.48 -7.79
C GLY A 253 15.34 3.32 -6.60
N PRO A 254 16.37 4.17 -6.50
CA PRO A 254 17.27 4.19 -5.33
C PRO A 254 16.55 4.41 -4.00
N GLU A 255 15.37 5.03 -4.02
CA GLU A 255 14.51 5.22 -2.87
C GLU A 255 13.92 3.90 -2.35
N ALA A 256 13.68 2.92 -3.23
CA ALA A 256 13.26 1.59 -2.83
C ALA A 256 14.37 0.89 -2.04
N GLU A 257 15.60 0.88 -2.57
CA GLU A 257 16.77 0.31 -1.87
C GLU A 257 17.06 1.04 -0.55
N ARG A 258 16.96 2.38 -0.54
CA ARG A 258 17.15 3.17 0.69
C ARG A 258 16.10 2.82 1.73
N THR A 259 14.83 2.79 1.35
CA THR A 259 13.74 2.44 2.29
C THR A 259 13.82 0.97 2.72
N GLU A 260 14.25 0.05 1.86
CA GLU A 260 14.51 -1.34 2.26
C GLU A 260 15.56 -1.43 3.36
N ARG A 261 16.67 -0.70 3.22
CA ARG A 261 17.71 -0.65 4.25
C ARG A 261 17.24 0.00 5.54
N ASP A 262 16.62 1.18 5.42
CA ASP A 262 16.20 1.98 6.58
C ASP A 262 15.10 1.26 7.38
N LEU A 263 14.21 0.55 6.68
CA LEU A 263 13.13 -0.24 7.27
C LEU A 263 13.53 -1.69 7.59
N ARG A 264 14.78 -2.09 7.28
CA ARG A 264 15.35 -3.43 7.51
C ARG A 264 14.59 -4.57 6.81
N LEU A 265 14.21 -4.34 5.55
CA LEU A 265 13.45 -5.28 4.72
C LEU A 265 14.34 -6.17 3.83
N GLU A 266 15.65 -5.89 3.75
CA GLU A 266 16.59 -6.50 2.79
C GLU A 266 16.56 -8.05 2.77
N ASP A 267 16.37 -8.70 3.93
CA ASP A 267 16.32 -10.15 4.06
C ASP A 267 14.90 -10.73 4.16
N ALA A 268 13.88 -9.86 4.20
CA ALA A 268 12.49 -10.24 4.46
C ALA A 268 11.59 -10.11 3.21
N LEU A 269 12.02 -9.41 2.16
CA LEU A 269 11.16 -9.22 0.99
C LEU A 269 10.76 -10.55 0.33
N VAL A 270 9.47 -10.67 0.03
CA VAL A 270 8.92 -11.84 -0.63
C VAL A 270 9.18 -11.72 -2.14
N HIS A 271 9.69 -12.79 -2.75
CA HIS A 271 10.05 -12.87 -4.17
C HIS A 271 9.39 -14.08 -4.84
#